data_AF-A0A7C1IKB4-F1
#
_entry.id   AF-A0A7C1IKB4-F1
#
_cell.length_a   1.000
_cell.length_b   1.000
_cell.length_c   1.000
_cell.angle_alpha   90.00
_cell.angle_beta   90.00
_cell.angle_gamma   90.00
#
_symmetry.space_group_name_H-M   'P 1'
#
loop_
_entity.id
_entity.type
_entity.pdbx_description
1 polymer ?
#
loop_
_entity_poly.entity_id
_entity_poly.type
_entity_poly.pdbx_seq_one_letter_code
_entity_poly.pdbx_strand_id
1 'polypeptide(L)'
;MDLRALFVALLSVSFCAVSEGQLLNSSFEIPDPNRATPWFTPPMYWQWDDTPGNLNYVGLHRQFTPRPEQRQPVYWSIPSPVEGDYFVVLSTGDAQGMDSAGKTLYSRIEQLISICPGDMISGYYFFGTCDYLPYDDTGRILLEPVDPNDGLRPVILAEISTEDVGNYGSTHGWQYFHHRFDGPQCGQYVLSCEVRDYLDKIYKSYLALDNFRLCRNVPKFGDFNTDCAIDYHDFDIMAQAWLADCNDPNVVADPNIPCELLITDPNHIDGFITIDHLMLLSEHWLERFD
;
A
#
# COMPACT_ATOMS: atom_id res chain seq x y z
N MET A 1 24.68 -40.36 2.06
CA MET A 1 24.11 -39.00 2.19
C MET A 1 25.09 -38.17 2.99
N ASP A 2 25.50 -37.04 2.44
CA ASP A 2 26.56 -36.19 3.01
C ASP A 2 25.99 -35.35 4.16
N LEU A 3 26.41 -35.63 5.40
CA LEU A 3 25.95 -34.92 6.60
C LEU A 3 26.22 -33.40 6.55
N ARG A 4 27.15 -32.96 5.70
CA ARG A 4 27.47 -31.54 5.52
C ARG A 4 26.36 -30.77 4.79
N ALA A 5 25.64 -31.43 3.87
CA ALA A 5 24.52 -30.80 3.18
C ALA A 5 23.30 -30.62 4.10
N LEU A 6 23.09 -31.53 5.06
CA LEU A 6 22.00 -31.45 6.02
C LEU A 6 22.22 -30.33 7.06
N PHE A 7 23.47 -30.12 7.49
CA PHE A 7 23.81 -29.07 8.46
C PHE A 7 23.73 -27.65 7.89
N VAL A 8 24.06 -27.46 6.61
CA VAL A 8 23.92 -26.14 5.94
C VAL A 8 22.43 -25.80 5.74
N ALA A 9 21.59 -26.78 5.41
CA ALA A 9 20.15 -26.57 5.28
C ALA A 9 19.42 -26.30 6.62
N LEU A 10 19.93 -26.82 7.74
CA LEU A 10 19.34 -26.60 9.08
C LEU A 10 19.79 -25.28 9.73
N LEU A 11 20.96 -24.74 9.36
CA LEU A 11 21.44 -23.45 9.89
C LEU A 11 20.90 -22.21 9.14
N SER A 12 20.42 -22.36 7.91
CA SER A 12 19.85 -21.25 7.14
C SER A 12 18.40 -20.90 7.52
N VAL A 13 17.73 -21.71 8.35
CA VAL A 13 16.30 -21.52 8.70
C VAL A 13 16.11 -20.65 9.96
N SER A 14 17.17 -20.32 10.72
CA SER A 14 17.02 -19.68 12.05
C SER A 14 17.40 -18.20 12.16
N PHE A 15 17.70 -17.50 11.06
CA PHE A 15 18.11 -16.08 11.14
C PHE A 15 17.00 -15.05 10.94
N CYS A 16 15.76 -15.45 10.63
CA CYS A 16 14.60 -14.54 10.64
C CYS A 16 13.97 -14.36 12.04
N ALA A 17 14.54 -15.01 13.06
CA ALA A 17 14.02 -14.95 14.40
C ALA A 17 14.44 -13.63 15.08
N VAL A 18 13.52 -12.67 15.01
CA VAL A 18 13.40 -11.54 15.93
C VAL A 18 14.50 -10.49 15.79
N SER A 19 14.25 -9.44 14.99
CA SER A 19 14.35 -8.03 15.42
C SER A 19 14.46 -7.06 14.23
N GLU A 20 13.87 -5.88 14.41
CA GLU A 20 14.12 -4.60 13.70
C GLU A 20 13.41 -4.28 12.37
N GLY A 21 12.44 -5.07 11.90
CA GLY A 21 11.74 -4.78 10.63
C GLY A 21 10.23 -4.61 10.70
N GLN A 22 9.65 -4.11 11.79
CA GLN A 22 8.21 -3.85 11.83
C GLN A 22 7.88 -2.55 11.08
N LEU A 23 6.79 -2.58 10.32
CA LEU A 23 6.24 -1.38 9.72
C LEU A 23 5.51 -0.57 10.81
N LEU A 24 6.07 0.59 11.16
CA LEU A 24 5.58 1.48 12.19
C LEU A 24 4.62 2.51 11.59
N ASN A 25 3.55 2.82 12.34
CA ASN A 25 2.51 3.78 11.94
C ASN A 25 2.05 3.56 10.49
N SER A 26 1.75 2.29 10.20
CA SER A 26 1.49 1.82 8.84
C SER A 26 0.12 2.26 8.30
N SER A 27 -0.81 2.61 9.20
CA SER A 27 -2.08 3.28 8.92
C SER A 27 -2.02 4.80 9.05
N PHE A 28 -0.84 5.40 9.28
CA PHE A 28 -0.64 6.86 9.32
C PHE A 28 -1.45 7.64 10.36
N GLU A 29 -1.96 6.98 11.40
CA GLU A 29 -2.78 7.58 12.46
C GLU A 29 -2.00 8.43 13.48
N ILE A 30 -0.68 8.29 13.52
CA ILE A 30 0.17 8.97 14.50
C ILE A 30 0.86 10.18 13.85
N PRO A 31 0.46 11.43 14.16
CA PRO A 31 1.11 12.63 13.66
C PRO A 31 2.48 12.86 14.31
N ASP A 32 3.39 13.51 13.57
CA ASP A 32 4.67 14.01 14.08
C ASP A 32 4.61 15.53 14.30
N PRO A 33 4.20 15.99 15.50
CA PRO A 33 4.08 17.41 15.79
C PRO A 33 5.44 18.14 15.82
N ASN A 34 6.55 17.42 16.00
CA ASN A 34 7.88 18.05 16.07
C ASN A 34 8.40 18.44 14.68
N ARG A 35 7.90 17.77 13.63
CA ARG A 35 8.20 18.06 12.23
C ARG A 35 7.03 18.74 11.50
N ALA A 36 5.99 19.15 12.22
CA ALA A 36 4.87 19.89 11.64
C ALA A 36 5.34 21.25 11.10
N THR A 37 4.80 21.61 9.94
CA THR A 37 4.98 22.94 9.33
C THR A 37 3.70 23.76 9.51
N PRO A 38 3.68 25.06 9.17
CA PRO A 38 2.44 25.83 9.13
C PRO A 38 1.39 25.27 8.14
N TRP A 39 1.79 24.36 7.25
CA TRP A 39 0.99 23.90 6.12
C TRP A 39 0.49 22.47 6.25
N PHE A 40 1.27 21.61 6.91
CA PHE A 40 0.93 20.21 7.08
C PHE A 40 1.59 19.60 8.31
N THR A 41 1.03 18.49 8.79
CA THR A 41 1.64 17.64 9.83
C THR A 41 1.99 16.29 9.21
N PRO A 42 3.26 15.87 9.21
CA PRO A 42 3.68 14.59 8.65
C PRO A 42 3.40 13.40 9.59
N PRO A 43 3.44 12.15 9.09
CA PRO A 43 3.35 10.95 9.92
C PRO A 43 4.62 10.73 10.75
N MET A 44 4.44 10.21 11.97
CA MET A 44 5.53 9.76 12.83
C MET A 44 6.18 8.47 12.29
N TYR A 45 7.48 8.29 12.58
CA TYR A 45 8.33 7.14 12.19
C TYR A 45 8.71 7.00 10.71
N TRP A 46 8.05 7.75 9.82
CA TRP A 46 8.44 7.81 8.42
C TRP A 46 9.52 8.88 8.19
N GLN A 47 10.52 8.52 7.41
CA GLN A 47 11.60 9.41 7.00
C GLN A 47 11.24 10.09 5.68
N TRP A 48 11.67 11.34 5.52
CA TRP A 48 11.67 12.04 4.24
C TRP A 48 12.80 13.07 4.28
N ASP A 49 13.39 13.35 3.12
CA ASP A 49 14.56 14.22 3.03
C ASP A 49 14.22 15.55 2.35
N ASP A 50 14.00 16.57 3.17
CA ASP A 50 13.94 17.94 2.67
C ASP A 50 15.34 18.43 2.30
N THR A 51 15.51 18.85 1.04
CA THR A 51 16.73 19.51 0.59
C THR A 51 16.44 20.96 0.25
N PRO A 52 17.44 21.87 0.30
CA PRO A 52 17.24 23.26 -0.10
C PRO A 52 16.69 23.45 -1.53
N GLY A 53 16.79 22.43 -2.39
CA GLY A 53 16.27 22.42 -3.75
C GLY A 53 15.00 21.59 -3.96
N ASN A 54 14.53 20.85 -2.94
CA ASN A 54 13.34 20.01 -3.01
C ASN A 54 12.69 19.93 -1.63
N LEU A 55 11.58 20.66 -1.45
CA LEU A 55 10.79 20.61 -0.22
C LEU A 55 9.71 19.54 -0.42
N ASN A 56 9.74 18.46 0.36
CA ASN A 56 8.72 17.42 0.24
C ASN A 56 7.46 17.88 0.94
N TYR A 57 6.33 17.64 0.29
CA TYR A 57 5.04 17.69 0.94
C TYR A 57 4.66 16.28 1.38
N VAL A 58 4.54 16.09 2.69
CA VAL A 58 4.15 14.82 3.32
C VAL A 58 3.14 15.14 4.41
N GLY A 59 1.86 15.27 4.05
CA GLY A 59 0.83 15.71 4.98
C GLY A 59 -0.13 14.59 5.38
N LEU A 60 -0.53 14.53 6.65
CA LEU A 60 -1.68 13.75 7.11
C LEU A 60 -2.99 14.50 6.83
N HIS A 61 -3.96 13.78 6.27
CA HIS A 61 -5.27 14.33 5.90
C HIS A 61 -6.39 13.39 6.32
N ARG A 62 -7.52 13.96 6.71
CA ARG A 62 -8.79 13.23 6.88
C ARG A 62 -9.63 13.22 5.61
N GLN A 63 -9.44 14.27 4.81
CA GLN A 63 -10.08 14.52 3.53
C GLN A 63 -9.11 15.37 2.73
N PHE A 64 -9.04 15.12 1.42
CA PHE A 64 -8.18 15.90 0.55
C PHE A 64 -8.88 16.20 -0.77
N THR A 65 -8.86 17.46 -1.16
CA THR A 65 -9.30 17.92 -2.48
C THR A 65 -8.20 18.80 -3.04
N PRO A 66 -7.65 18.47 -4.23
CA PRO A 66 -6.61 19.28 -4.83
C PRO A 66 -7.13 20.69 -5.09
N ARG A 67 -6.22 21.67 -4.97
CA ARG A 67 -6.50 23.05 -5.38
C ARG A 67 -5.72 23.35 -6.64
N PRO A 68 -6.30 23.05 -7.82
CA PRO A 68 -5.62 23.34 -9.07
C PRO A 68 -5.40 24.84 -9.23
N GLU A 69 -4.24 25.19 -9.77
CA GLU A 69 -4.00 26.56 -10.20
C GLU A 69 -4.75 26.86 -11.50
N GLN A 70 -4.83 28.14 -11.89
CA GLN A 70 -5.18 28.55 -13.26
C GLN A 70 -6.54 28.06 -13.83
N ARG A 71 -7.53 27.73 -12.97
CA ARG A 71 -8.88 27.28 -13.37
C ARG A 71 -8.90 25.94 -14.14
N GLN A 72 -7.98 25.03 -13.84
CA GLN A 72 -7.98 23.70 -14.46
C GLN A 72 -9.23 22.89 -14.08
N PRO A 73 -9.69 21.98 -14.95
CA PRO A 73 -10.89 21.18 -14.74
C PRO A 73 -10.63 19.95 -13.85
N VAL A 74 -10.07 20.15 -12.65
CA VAL A 74 -9.84 19.05 -11.70
C VAL A 74 -11.09 18.85 -10.85
N TYR A 75 -11.73 17.69 -10.98
CA TYR A 75 -13.02 17.36 -10.33
C TYR A 75 -12.96 16.13 -9.42
N TRP A 76 -11.77 15.63 -9.11
CA TRP A 76 -11.59 14.49 -8.24
C TRP A 76 -11.24 14.93 -6.81
N SER A 77 -11.52 14.07 -5.84
CA SER A 77 -11.14 14.20 -4.45
C SER A 77 -10.70 12.84 -3.93
N ILE A 78 -9.81 12.82 -2.96
CA ILE A 78 -9.43 11.58 -2.29
C ILE A 78 -10.59 11.18 -1.38
N PRO A 79 -11.09 9.92 -1.45
CA PRO A 79 -12.12 9.43 -0.54
C PRO A 79 -11.68 9.50 0.93
N SER A 80 -12.61 9.19 1.84
CA SER A 80 -12.27 8.99 3.26
C SER A 80 -11.15 7.94 3.42
N PRO A 81 -10.35 8.00 4.52
CA PRO A 81 -9.35 6.98 4.84
C PRO A 81 -9.95 5.57 4.76
N VAL A 82 -9.13 4.62 4.32
CA VAL A 82 -9.45 3.20 4.31
C VAL A 82 -9.48 2.65 5.74
N GLU A 83 -8.54 3.09 6.57
CA GLU A 83 -8.47 2.74 7.99
C GLU A 83 -8.33 4.00 8.83
N GLY A 84 -8.97 4.02 10.01
CA GLY A 84 -8.81 5.10 10.97
C GLY A 84 -9.34 6.47 10.54
N ASP A 85 -8.67 7.54 11.00
CA ASP A 85 -9.05 8.94 10.80
C ASP A 85 -8.18 9.62 9.73
N TYR A 86 -7.01 9.08 9.40
CA TYR A 86 -5.99 9.77 8.60
C TYR A 86 -5.37 8.89 7.52
N PHE A 87 -5.03 9.51 6.39
CA PHE A 87 -4.11 8.97 5.40
C PHE A 87 -2.98 9.97 5.14
N VAL A 88 -1.87 9.51 4.57
CA VAL A 88 -0.79 10.41 4.15
C VAL A 88 -0.95 10.80 2.68
N VAL A 89 -0.62 12.05 2.34
CA VAL A 89 -0.56 12.58 0.98
C VAL A 89 0.84 13.10 0.69
N LEU A 90 1.42 12.59 -0.39
CA LEU A 90 2.60 13.12 -1.05
C LEU A 90 2.17 14.03 -2.21
N SER A 91 2.86 15.15 -2.43
CA SER A 91 2.55 16.06 -3.54
C SER A 91 3.82 16.57 -4.23
N THR A 92 3.78 16.71 -5.56
CA THR A 92 4.82 17.45 -6.32
C THR A 92 4.70 18.98 -6.14
N GLY A 93 3.74 19.45 -5.35
CA GLY A 93 3.58 20.85 -4.95
C GLY A 93 3.26 20.99 -3.46
N ASP A 94 2.60 22.10 -3.11
CA ASP A 94 1.99 22.35 -1.80
C ASP A 94 2.91 22.43 -0.57
N ALA A 95 4.22 22.22 -0.74
CA ALA A 95 5.21 22.27 0.34
C ALA A 95 5.25 23.63 1.09
N GLN A 96 4.72 24.70 0.48
CA GLN A 96 4.59 26.02 1.10
C GLN A 96 3.13 26.49 1.20
N GLY A 97 2.19 25.55 1.27
CA GLY A 97 0.73 25.76 1.33
C GLY A 97 0.03 25.31 0.05
N MET A 98 -1.28 25.01 0.13
CA MET A 98 -2.09 24.39 -0.94
C MET A 98 -2.12 25.12 -2.31
N ASP A 99 -1.56 26.34 -2.38
CA ASP A 99 -1.52 27.16 -3.60
C ASP A 99 -0.09 27.52 -4.01
N SER A 100 0.94 26.87 -3.43
CA SER A 100 2.33 27.16 -3.80
C SER A 100 2.69 26.47 -5.12
N ALA A 101 3.06 27.28 -6.12
CA ALA A 101 3.54 26.81 -7.42
C ALA A 101 4.71 25.82 -7.26
N GLY A 102 4.64 24.72 -8.00
CA GLY A 102 5.55 23.58 -7.89
C GLY A 102 7.00 23.98 -8.10
N LYS A 103 7.83 23.72 -7.08
CA LYS A 103 9.29 23.64 -7.24
C LYS A 103 9.81 22.24 -6.93
N THR A 104 8.93 21.38 -6.43
CA THR A 104 9.24 20.07 -5.90
C THR A 104 9.21 19.08 -7.06
N LEU A 105 10.36 18.48 -7.36
CA LEU A 105 10.44 17.49 -8.43
C LEU A 105 9.78 16.17 -8.01
N TYR A 106 9.83 15.87 -6.72
CA TYR A 106 9.21 14.68 -6.15
C TYR A 106 8.96 14.90 -4.66
N SER A 107 7.96 14.22 -4.13
CA SER A 107 7.80 14.01 -2.70
C SER A 107 7.91 12.55 -2.38
N ARG A 108 8.66 12.23 -1.32
CA ARG A 108 8.96 10.84 -0.95
C ARG A 108 8.89 10.63 0.56
N ILE A 109 8.39 9.46 0.97
CA ILE A 109 8.56 8.93 2.32
C ILE A 109 9.16 7.54 2.31
N GLU A 110 9.93 7.22 3.34
CA GLU A 110 10.71 6.00 3.45
C GLU A 110 10.64 5.38 4.84
N GLN A 111 10.70 4.05 4.90
CA GLN A 111 10.88 3.29 6.13
C GLN A 111 11.70 2.02 5.89
N LEU A 112 12.62 1.71 6.80
CA LEU A 112 13.38 0.46 6.77
C LEU A 112 12.49 -0.70 7.21
N ILE A 113 12.45 -1.77 6.42
CA ILE A 113 11.75 -3.01 6.74
C ILE A 113 12.65 -4.22 6.48
N SER A 114 12.31 -5.34 7.10
CA SER A 114 12.96 -6.63 6.85
C SER A 114 11.93 -7.63 6.37
N ILE A 115 12.27 -8.44 5.37
CA ILE A 115 11.40 -9.39 4.70
C ILE A 115 11.94 -10.81 4.86
N CYS A 116 11.06 -11.73 5.24
CA CYS A 116 11.32 -13.17 5.37
C CYS A 116 10.52 -13.97 4.34
N PRO A 117 10.89 -15.25 4.08
CA PRO A 117 10.19 -16.05 3.09
C PRO A 117 8.74 -16.28 3.53
N GLY A 118 7.78 -16.03 2.65
CA GLY A 118 6.36 -16.18 2.95
C GLY A 118 5.71 -14.96 3.60
N ASP A 119 6.47 -13.91 3.93
CA ASP A 119 5.89 -12.63 4.33
C ASP A 119 5.04 -12.03 3.19
N MET A 120 4.11 -11.16 3.57
CA MET A 120 3.27 -10.42 2.64
C MET A 120 3.25 -8.95 3.04
N ILE A 121 3.43 -8.05 2.08
CA ILE A 121 3.14 -6.62 2.24
C ILE A 121 1.89 -6.28 1.46
N SER A 122 1.02 -5.45 2.03
CA SER A 122 -0.17 -4.92 1.35
C SER A 122 -0.46 -3.49 1.79
N GLY A 123 -1.36 -2.83 1.07
CA GLY A 123 -1.85 -1.51 1.42
C GLY A 123 -2.72 -0.90 0.34
N TYR A 124 -3.08 0.36 0.55
CA TYR A 124 -3.92 1.10 -0.38
C TYR A 124 -3.21 2.36 -0.86
N TYR A 125 -3.46 2.72 -2.11
CA TYR A 125 -2.99 3.97 -2.70
C TYR A 125 -4.06 4.66 -3.52
N PHE A 126 -3.92 5.96 -3.67
CA PHE A 126 -4.70 6.76 -4.59
C PHE A 126 -3.74 7.66 -5.35
N PHE A 127 -3.87 7.71 -6.67
CA PHE A 127 -3.10 8.63 -7.49
C PHE A 127 -4.04 9.60 -8.20
N GLY A 128 -3.70 10.88 -8.16
CA GLY A 128 -4.42 11.93 -8.85
C GLY A 128 -3.46 12.98 -9.38
N THR A 129 -3.72 13.44 -10.59
CA THR A 129 -2.90 14.47 -11.25
C THR A 129 -3.76 15.68 -11.61
N CYS A 130 -3.17 16.86 -11.46
CA CYS A 130 -3.67 18.11 -12.04
C CYS A 130 -2.96 18.42 -13.37
N ASP A 131 -2.15 17.49 -13.89
CA ASP A 131 -1.39 17.63 -15.11
C ASP A 131 -2.07 16.94 -16.31
N TYR A 132 -1.42 16.98 -17.47
CA TYR A 132 -1.88 16.41 -18.72
C TYR A 132 -0.71 15.95 -19.59
N LEU A 133 -0.97 14.99 -20.48
CA LEU A 133 0.04 14.51 -21.42
C LEU A 133 0.55 15.63 -22.35
N PRO A 134 1.87 15.76 -22.57
CA PRO A 134 2.90 14.73 -22.37
C PRO A 134 3.65 14.79 -21.03
N TYR A 135 3.14 15.54 -20.04
CA TYR A 135 3.74 15.62 -18.71
C TYR A 135 3.27 14.40 -17.90
N ASP A 136 4.02 13.32 -18.00
CA ASP A 136 3.63 12.01 -17.44
C ASP A 136 4.17 11.82 -16.03
N ASP A 137 3.54 12.48 -15.07
CA ASP A 137 3.86 12.33 -13.66
C ASP A 137 3.56 10.93 -13.16
N THR A 138 4.33 10.46 -12.17
CA THR A 138 4.27 9.07 -11.70
C THR A 138 4.13 8.98 -10.18
N GLY A 139 3.33 8.04 -9.72
CA GLY A 139 3.26 7.58 -8.33
C GLY A 139 3.81 6.16 -8.21
N ARG A 140 4.66 5.90 -7.21
CA ARG A 140 5.34 4.62 -7.03
C ARG A 140 5.41 4.19 -5.58
N ILE A 141 5.23 2.89 -5.36
CA ILE A 141 5.51 2.21 -4.09
C ILE A 141 6.47 1.09 -4.42
N LEU A 142 7.67 1.12 -3.84
CA LEU A 142 8.71 0.16 -4.17
C LEU A 142 9.57 -0.19 -2.96
N LEU A 143 10.22 -1.33 -3.04
CA LEU A 143 11.21 -1.79 -2.07
C LEU A 143 12.60 -1.71 -2.70
N GLU A 144 13.47 -0.90 -2.11
CA GLU A 144 14.88 -0.77 -2.51
C GLU A 144 15.76 -1.60 -1.59
N PRO A 145 16.62 -2.50 -2.11
CA PRO A 145 17.60 -3.19 -1.29
C PRO A 145 18.48 -2.19 -0.54
N VAL A 146 18.65 -2.41 0.76
CA VAL A 146 19.52 -1.54 1.59
C VAL A 146 20.98 -1.64 1.13
N ASP A 147 21.46 -2.86 0.87
CA ASP A 147 22.76 -3.10 0.24
C ASP A 147 22.55 -3.59 -1.20
N PRO A 148 22.95 -2.82 -2.23
CA PRO A 148 22.84 -3.24 -3.63
C PRO A 148 23.74 -4.44 -3.98
N ASN A 149 24.66 -4.85 -3.09
CA ASN A 149 25.58 -5.96 -3.32
C ASN A 149 25.07 -7.30 -2.78
N ASP A 150 23.97 -7.32 -2.02
CA ASP A 150 23.40 -8.54 -1.43
C ASP A 150 22.66 -9.44 -2.45
N GLY A 151 22.68 -9.05 -3.74
CA GLY A 151 22.02 -9.78 -4.82
C GLY A 151 20.51 -9.58 -4.92
N LEU A 152 19.92 -8.87 -3.94
CA LEU A 152 18.53 -8.44 -3.95
C LEU A 152 18.28 -7.45 -5.09
N ARG A 153 17.04 -7.43 -5.57
CA ARG A 153 16.57 -6.52 -6.61
C ARG A 153 15.45 -5.64 -6.09
N PRO A 154 15.28 -4.42 -6.63
CA PRO A 154 14.10 -3.62 -6.34
C PRO A 154 12.81 -4.38 -6.66
N VAL A 155 11.81 -4.23 -5.81
CA VAL A 155 10.47 -4.80 -6.01
C VAL A 155 9.48 -3.64 -6.17
N ILE A 156 8.82 -3.56 -7.32
CA ILE A 156 7.76 -2.57 -7.55
C ILE A 156 6.46 -3.16 -6.99
N LEU A 157 5.91 -2.52 -5.97
CA LEU A 157 4.66 -2.93 -5.33
C LEU A 157 3.46 -2.29 -6.04
N ALA A 158 3.59 -1.02 -6.44
CA ALA A 158 2.63 -0.31 -7.27
C ALA A 158 3.34 0.77 -8.09
N GLU A 159 2.89 0.97 -9.32
CA GLU A 159 3.30 2.07 -10.20
C GLU A 159 2.08 2.52 -11.01
N ILE A 160 1.89 3.84 -11.11
CA ILE A 160 0.77 4.47 -11.80
C ILE A 160 1.22 5.82 -12.35
N SER A 161 0.70 6.24 -13.49
CA SER A 161 1.08 7.50 -14.12
C SER A 161 -0.10 8.34 -14.61
N THR A 162 0.20 9.52 -15.15
CA THR A 162 -0.79 10.41 -15.79
C THR A 162 -1.35 9.79 -17.06
N GLU A 163 -0.55 8.99 -17.79
CA GLU A 163 -1.03 8.20 -18.92
C GLU A 163 -2.15 7.23 -18.49
N ASP A 164 -2.02 6.60 -17.32
CA ASP A 164 -3.00 5.62 -16.83
C ASP A 164 -4.32 6.27 -16.38
N VAL A 165 -4.26 7.42 -15.70
CA VAL A 165 -5.46 8.09 -15.14
C VAL A 165 -6.06 9.15 -16.07
N GLY A 166 -5.35 9.52 -17.14
CA GLY A 166 -5.71 10.57 -18.08
C GLY A 166 -5.49 12.00 -17.57
N ASN A 167 -5.67 12.96 -18.48
CA ASN A 167 -5.46 14.38 -18.20
C ASN A 167 -6.38 14.87 -17.07
N TYR A 168 -5.81 15.50 -16.05
CA TYR A 168 -6.50 16.00 -14.86
C TYR A 168 -7.27 14.89 -14.11
N GLY A 169 -6.86 13.64 -14.29
CA GLY A 169 -7.56 12.46 -13.81
C GLY A 169 -7.06 11.96 -12.47
N SER A 170 -7.69 10.88 -12.02
CA SER A 170 -7.27 10.13 -10.85
C SER A 170 -7.66 8.66 -10.98
N THR A 171 -7.15 7.82 -10.09
CA THR A 171 -7.70 6.49 -9.88
C THR A 171 -9.17 6.61 -9.45
N HIS A 172 -9.97 5.58 -9.76
CA HIS A 172 -11.37 5.50 -9.33
C HIS A 172 -11.44 5.01 -7.89
N GLY A 173 -11.10 5.89 -6.95
CA GLY A 173 -11.01 5.56 -5.53
C GLY A 173 -9.68 4.88 -5.16
N TRP A 174 -9.64 4.31 -3.96
CA TRP A 174 -8.48 3.60 -3.43
C TRP A 174 -8.19 2.34 -4.23
N GLN A 175 -6.92 2.13 -4.55
CA GLN A 175 -6.40 0.97 -5.24
C GLN A 175 -5.65 0.10 -4.23
N TYR A 176 -6.01 -1.18 -4.17
CA TYR A 176 -5.34 -2.16 -3.31
C TYR A 176 -4.11 -2.74 -4.01
N PHE A 177 -3.03 -2.93 -3.27
CA PHE A 177 -1.88 -3.71 -3.71
C PHE A 177 -1.49 -4.73 -2.64
N HIS A 178 -0.88 -5.83 -3.08
CA HIS A 178 -0.23 -6.78 -2.20
C HIS A 178 0.93 -7.46 -2.92
N HIS A 179 1.89 -7.96 -2.16
CA HIS A 179 3.02 -8.71 -2.65
C HIS A 179 3.46 -9.74 -1.60
N ARG A 180 3.59 -11.00 -2.02
CA ARG A 180 4.10 -12.08 -1.18
C ARG A 180 5.53 -12.41 -1.61
N PHE A 181 6.41 -12.53 -0.63
CA PHE A 181 7.85 -12.72 -0.86
C PHE A 181 8.24 -14.19 -0.89
N ASP A 182 9.08 -14.54 -1.87
CA ASP A 182 9.75 -15.83 -1.91
C ASP A 182 11.15 -15.77 -1.27
N GLY A 183 11.81 -16.94 -1.14
CA GLY A 183 13.13 -17.05 -0.51
C GLY A 183 14.20 -16.12 -1.13
N PRO A 184 14.35 -16.06 -2.46
CA PRO A 184 15.26 -15.12 -3.13
C PRO A 184 15.02 -13.63 -2.85
N GLN A 185 13.80 -13.22 -2.47
CA GLN A 185 13.45 -11.84 -2.15
C GLN A 185 13.60 -11.47 -0.67
N CYS A 186 14.23 -12.34 0.14
CA CYS A 186 14.35 -12.11 1.58
C CYS A 186 15.56 -11.26 1.93
N GLY A 187 15.37 -10.27 2.80
CA GLY A 187 16.44 -9.37 3.23
C GLY A 187 15.93 -8.06 3.79
N GLN A 188 16.80 -7.04 3.79
CA GLN A 188 16.45 -5.70 4.26
C GLN A 188 16.16 -4.78 3.08
N TYR A 189 15.07 -4.03 3.20
CA TYR A 189 14.61 -3.10 2.19
C TYR A 189 14.28 -1.75 2.80
N VAL A 190 14.48 -0.70 2.02
CA VAL A 190 13.82 0.59 2.23
C VAL A 190 12.50 0.53 1.48
N LEU A 191 11.38 0.58 2.20
CA LEU A 191 10.07 0.82 1.62
C LEU A 191 9.96 2.30 1.29
N SER A 192 9.89 2.60 0.00
CA SER A 192 9.87 3.94 -0.54
C SER A 192 8.55 4.19 -1.27
N CYS A 193 7.89 5.29 -0.92
CA CYS A 193 6.70 5.77 -1.61
C CYS A 193 6.99 7.16 -2.17
N GLU A 194 6.77 7.35 -3.47
CA GLU A 194 7.17 8.56 -4.19
C GLU A 194 6.06 9.02 -5.14
N VAL A 195 5.83 10.32 -5.19
CA VAL A 195 5.21 10.98 -6.35
C VAL A 195 6.22 11.89 -7.02
N ARG A 196 6.32 11.83 -8.34
CA ARG A 196 7.33 12.54 -9.12
C ARG A 196 6.72 13.26 -10.30
N ASP A 197 7.13 14.52 -10.45
CA ASP A 197 6.89 15.35 -11.61
C ASP A 197 7.92 15.04 -12.69
N TYR A 198 7.48 14.76 -13.90
CA TYR A 198 8.37 14.32 -14.97
C TYR A 198 9.21 15.45 -15.58
N LEU A 199 8.71 16.69 -15.65
CA LEU A 199 9.33 17.69 -16.52
C LEU A 199 9.16 19.16 -16.12
N ASP A 200 7.96 19.63 -15.78
CA ASP A 200 7.65 21.06 -15.86
C ASP A 200 7.45 21.74 -14.49
N LYS A 201 7.08 21.00 -13.44
CA LYS A 201 6.85 21.52 -12.08
C LYS A 201 5.71 22.53 -11.99
N ILE A 202 4.88 22.64 -13.03
CA ILE A 202 3.81 23.64 -13.08
C ILE A 202 2.58 23.07 -12.39
N TYR A 203 2.22 21.83 -12.71
CA TYR A 203 1.04 21.19 -12.15
C TYR A 203 1.38 20.12 -11.15
N LYS A 204 0.42 19.88 -10.26
CA LYS A 204 0.64 19.07 -9.06
C LYS A 204 0.09 17.68 -9.30
N SER A 205 0.86 16.70 -8.90
CA SER A 205 0.45 15.31 -8.82
C SER A 205 0.55 14.83 -7.38
N TYR A 206 -0.32 13.89 -7.04
CA TYR A 206 -0.56 13.46 -5.68
C TYR A 206 -0.56 11.94 -5.60
N LEU A 207 0.14 11.41 -4.61
CA LEU A 207 0.05 10.02 -4.20
C LEU A 207 -0.39 9.99 -2.74
N ALA A 208 -1.56 9.43 -2.48
CA ALA A 208 -2.01 9.15 -1.13
C ALA A 208 -1.86 7.67 -0.80
N LEU A 209 -1.59 7.38 0.47
CA LEU A 209 -1.27 6.05 0.97
C LEU A 209 -2.01 5.82 2.28
N ASP A 210 -2.50 4.60 2.46
CA ASP A 210 -3.20 4.22 3.69
C ASP A 210 -3.11 2.70 3.98
N ASN A 211 -3.29 2.34 5.25
CA ASN A 211 -3.45 0.99 5.76
C ASN A 211 -2.40 0.01 5.21
N PHE A 212 -1.12 0.35 5.33
CA PHE A 212 -0.07 -0.60 4.99
C PHE A 212 0.00 -1.72 6.03
N ARG A 213 0.26 -2.94 5.58
CA ARG A 213 0.39 -4.12 6.44
C ARG A 213 1.59 -4.93 5.99
N LEU A 214 2.44 -5.31 6.95
CA LEU A 214 3.51 -6.27 6.73
C LEU A 214 3.24 -7.50 7.58
N CYS A 215 2.65 -8.50 6.94
CA CYS A 215 2.22 -9.71 7.58
C CYS A 215 3.31 -10.78 7.55
N ARG A 216 3.64 -11.33 8.72
CA ARG A 216 4.71 -12.34 8.85
C ARG A 216 4.19 -13.75 8.68
N ASN A 217 4.80 -14.51 7.77
CA ASN A 217 4.48 -15.92 7.54
C ASN A 217 2.96 -16.22 7.52
N VAL A 218 2.15 -15.35 6.91
CA VAL A 218 0.70 -15.61 6.84
C VAL A 218 0.50 -16.85 5.99
N PRO A 219 -0.38 -17.79 6.40
CA PRO A 219 -0.76 -18.89 5.55
C PRO A 219 -1.18 -18.37 4.17
N LYS A 220 -0.95 -19.18 3.14
CA LYS A 220 -1.22 -18.75 1.76
C LYS A 220 -2.71 -18.48 1.52
N PHE A 221 -3.58 -19.07 2.33
CA PHE A 221 -5.02 -19.08 2.14
C PHE A 221 -5.72 -18.84 3.48
N GLY A 222 -6.93 -18.27 3.43
CA GLY A 222 -7.84 -18.17 4.57
C GLY A 222 -7.87 -16.83 5.31
N ASP A 223 -6.93 -15.92 5.03
CA ASP A 223 -6.96 -14.51 5.49
C ASP A 223 -7.70 -13.68 4.43
N PHE A 224 -9.02 -13.57 4.58
CA PHE A 224 -9.92 -12.93 3.62
C PHE A 224 -10.04 -11.43 3.82
N ASN A 225 -9.80 -10.92 5.05
CA ASN A 225 -9.80 -9.49 5.33
C ASN A 225 -8.40 -8.85 5.28
N THR A 226 -7.35 -9.65 5.03
CA THR A 226 -5.95 -9.23 4.92
C THR A 226 -5.42 -8.58 6.20
N ASP A 227 -5.90 -9.01 7.37
CA ASP A 227 -5.47 -8.51 8.69
C ASP A 227 -4.26 -9.23 9.28
N CYS A 228 -3.64 -10.08 8.47
CA CYS A 228 -2.50 -10.91 8.83
C CYS A 228 -2.84 -12.06 9.78
N ALA A 229 -4.10 -12.27 10.13
CA ALA A 229 -4.57 -13.40 10.92
C ALA A 229 -5.57 -14.25 10.12
N ILE A 230 -5.86 -15.44 10.62
CA ILE A 230 -6.98 -16.24 10.15
C ILE A 230 -7.83 -16.45 11.38
N ASP A 231 -8.96 -15.78 11.45
CA ASP A 231 -9.81 -15.80 12.63
C ASP A 231 -11.31 -15.86 12.29
N TYR A 232 -12.16 -15.63 13.31
CA TYR A 232 -13.60 -15.71 13.13
C TYR A 232 -14.17 -14.70 12.15
N HIS A 233 -13.50 -13.57 11.97
CA HIS A 233 -13.91 -12.57 10.99
C HIS A 233 -13.72 -13.06 9.56
N ASP A 234 -12.63 -13.76 9.27
CA ASP A 234 -12.42 -14.38 7.95
C ASP A 234 -13.49 -15.41 7.62
N PHE A 235 -13.89 -16.21 8.63
CA PHE A 235 -14.98 -17.15 8.46
C PHE A 235 -16.32 -16.45 8.24
N ASP A 236 -16.60 -15.36 8.96
CA ASP A 236 -17.81 -14.58 8.77
C ASP A 236 -17.88 -14.00 7.35
N ILE A 237 -16.78 -13.43 6.85
CA ILE A 237 -16.65 -12.95 5.46
C ILE A 237 -16.92 -14.07 4.47
N MET A 238 -16.25 -15.22 4.63
CA MET A 238 -16.43 -16.37 3.76
C MET A 238 -17.86 -16.91 3.80
N ALA A 239 -18.47 -16.98 4.98
CA ALA A 239 -19.85 -17.46 5.16
C ALA A 239 -20.85 -16.49 4.52
N GLN A 240 -20.66 -15.19 4.67
CA GLN A 240 -21.49 -14.16 4.04
C GLN A 240 -21.40 -14.23 2.51
N ALA A 241 -20.19 -14.37 1.95
CA ALA A 241 -20.06 -14.53 0.50
C ALA A 241 -20.62 -15.85 -0.01
N TRP A 242 -20.48 -16.95 0.73
CA TRP A 242 -21.05 -18.23 0.32
C TRP A 242 -22.58 -18.21 0.34
N LEU A 243 -23.18 -17.47 1.27
CA LEU A 243 -24.64 -17.30 1.34
C LEU A 243 -25.18 -16.25 0.36
N ALA A 244 -24.32 -15.47 -0.29
CA ALA A 244 -24.73 -14.47 -1.26
C ALA A 244 -25.18 -15.12 -2.58
N ASP A 245 -26.45 -14.88 -2.96
CA ASP A 245 -26.93 -15.21 -4.31
C ASP A 245 -26.71 -14.01 -5.25
N CYS A 246 -25.52 -13.94 -5.83
CA CYS A 246 -25.18 -12.88 -6.79
C CYS A 246 -25.90 -13.00 -8.13
N ASN A 247 -26.72 -14.04 -8.32
CA ASN A 247 -27.55 -14.21 -9.51
C ASN A 247 -29.03 -13.90 -9.24
N ASP A 248 -29.43 -13.56 -8.02
CA ASP A 248 -30.83 -13.20 -7.73
C ASP A 248 -31.13 -11.79 -8.27
N PRO A 249 -31.96 -11.66 -9.32
CA PRO A 249 -32.31 -10.36 -9.89
C PRO A 249 -33.19 -9.50 -8.95
N ASN A 250 -33.65 -10.06 -7.82
CA ASN A 250 -34.46 -9.37 -6.81
C ASN A 250 -33.66 -8.95 -5.58
N VAL A 251 -32.39 -9.34 -5.48
CA VAL A 251 -31.47 -8.73 -4.51
C VAL A 251 -31.21 -7.31 -4.99
N VAL A 252 -32.06 -6.38 -4.53
CA VAL A 252 -31.75 -4.95 -4.51
C VAL A 252 -30.39 -4.87 -3.84
N ALA A 253 -29.36 -4.37 -4.54
CA ALA A 253 -27.98 -4.28 -4.07
C ALA A 253 -27.94 -4.04 -2.56
N ASP A 254 -27.87 -5.13 -1.80
CA ASP A 254 -27.85 -5.05 -0.36
C ASP A 254 -26.43 -4.54 -0.11
N PRO A 255 -26.26 -3.37 0.52
CA PRO A 255 -24.93 -2.81 0.76
C PRO A 255 -24.06 -3.73 1.63
N ASN A 256 -24.63 -4.80 2.21
CA ASN A 256 -23.91 -5.83 2.96
C ASN A 256 -23.68 -7.13 2.15
N ILE A 257 -24.12 -7.21 0.90
CA ILE A 257 -23.88 -8.38 0.04
C ILE A 257 -22.64 -8.13 -0.82
N PRO A 258 -21.58 -8.96 -0.66
CA PRO A 258 -20.30 -8.78 -1.35
C PRO A 258 -20.36 -9.31 -2.78
N CYS A 259 -21.37 -8.94 -3.58
CA CYS A 259 -21.40 -9.35 -4.98
C CYS A 259 -20.55 -8.43 -5.87
N GLU A 260 -20.34 -7.17 -5.45
CA GLU A 260 -19.34 -6.28 -6.06
C GLU A 260 -17.95 -6.51 -5.48
N LEU A 261 -17.88 -6.82 -4.17
CA LEU A 261 -16.73 -7.43 -3.53
C LEU A 261 -16.75 -8.93 -3.85
N LEU A 262 -16.63 -9.32 -5.11
CA LEU A 262 -16.10 -10.66 -5.38
C LEU A 262 -14.89 -10.78 -4.49
N ILE A 263 -14.99 -11.56 -3.41
CA ILE A 263 -13.89 -11.89 -2.53
C ILE A 263 -13.04 -12.77 -3.42
N THR A 264 -12.31 -12.12 -4.30
CA THR A 264 -11.12 -12.64 -4.91
C THR A 264 -10.23 -12.83 -3.71
N ASP A 265 -10.18 -14.06 -3.21
CA ASP A 265 -8.97 -14.51 -2.54
C ASP A 265 -7.83 -13.98 -3.45
N PRO A 266 -7.01 -13.03 -2.98
CA PRO A 266 -5.98 -12.45 -3.83
C PRO A 266 -5.00 -13.52 -4.35
N ASN A 267 -5.05 -14.74 -3.80
CA ASN A 267 -4.29 -15.91 -4.21
C ASN A 267 -5.05 -16.87 -5.14
N HIS A 268 -6.29 -16.57 -5.56
CA HIS A 268 -7.11 -17.41 -6.44
C HIS A 268 -7.70 -16.65 -7.64
N ILE A 269 -7.46 -17.20 -8.84
CA ILE A 269 -7.65 -16.51 -10.13
C ILE A 269 -9.14 -16.40 -10.54
N ASP A 270 -10.02 -17.21 -9.94
CA ASP A 270 -11.41 -17.37 -10.42
C ASP A 270 -12.48 -16.71 -9.54
N GLY A 271 -12.10 -16.02 -8.46
CA GLY A 271 -12.98 -15.09 -7.70
C GLY A 271 -14.20 -15.68 -6.98
N PHE A 272 -14.46 -16.98 -7.09
CA PHE A 272 -15.59 -17.64 -6.40
C PHE A 272 -15.13 -18.43 -5.17
N ILE A 273 -15.82 -18.25 -4.05
CA ILE A 273 -15.69 -19.12 -2.88
C ILE A 273 -16.28 -20.50 -3.21
N THR A 274 -15.42 -21.51 -3.27
CA THR A 274 -15.74 -22.93 -3.44
C THR A 274 -15.58 -23.70 -2.14
N ILE A 275 -16.05 -24.96 -2.09
CA ILE A 275 -15.85 -25.84 -0.94
C ILE A 275 -14.37 -26.05 -0.59
N ASP A 276 -13.46 -25.91 -1.56
CA ASP A 276 -12.02 -26.03 -1.33
C ASP A 276 -11.49 -24.89 -0.44
N HIS A 277 -12.08 -23.69 -0.52
CA HIS A 277 -11.74 -22.57 0.36
C HIS A 277 -12.13 -22.84 1.81
N LEU A 278 -13.28 -23.50 2.02
CA LEU A 278 -13.72 -23.95 3.35
C LEU A 278 -12.73 -24.95 3.95
N MET A 279 -12.23 -25.88 3.14
CA MET A 279 -11.22 -26.85 3.59
C MET A 279 -9.92 -26.14 3.97
N LEU A 280 -9.42 -25.24 3.12
CA LEU A 280 -8.21 -24.46 3.38
C LEU A 280 -8.32 -23.62 4.65
N LEU A 281 -9.45 -22.92 4.84
CA LEU A 281 -9.69 -22.17 6.07
C LEU A 281 -9.70 -23.10 7.29
N SER A 282 -10.34 -24.27 7.20
CA SER A 282 -10.36 -25.25 8.30
C SER A 282 -8.99 -25.86 8.63
N GLU A 283 -8.11 -25.99 7.64
CA GLU A 283 -6.74 -26.51 7.80
C GLU A 283 -5.84 -25.49 8.53
N HIS A 284 -6.00 -24.20 8.22
CA HIS A 284 -5.16 -23.13 8.77
C HIS A 284 -5.75 -22.40 9.98
N TRP A 285 -7.03 -22.62 10.30
CA TRP A 285 -7.76 -21.96 11.41
C TRP A 285 -7.03 -22.03 12.75
N LEU A 286 -6.37 -23.15 13.03
CA LEU A 286 -5.71 -23.40 14.31
C LEU A 286 -4.22 -23.06 14.33
N GLU A 287 -3.64 -22.60 13.21
CA GLU A 287 -2.19 -22.39 13.12
C GLU A 287 -1.66 -21.20 13.95
N ARG A 288 -2.55 -20.39 14.54
CA ARG A 288 -2.20 -19.28 15.44
C ARG A 288 -2.87 -19.29 16.81
N PHE A 289 -3.54 -20.39 17.19
CA PHE A 289 -4.02 -20.58 18.56
C PHE A 289 -2.91 -21.16 19.45
N ASP A 290 -1.81 -20.42 19.60
CA ASP A 290 -0.73 -20.69 20.57
C ASP A 290 -0.63 -19.56 21.62
#